data_AF-A0A382MCE9-F1
#
_entry.id   AF-A0A382MCE9-F1
#
_cell.length_a   1.000
_cell.length_b   1.000
_cell.length_c   1.000
_cell.angle_alpha   90.00
_cell.angle_beta   90.00
_cell.angle_gamma   90.00
#
_symmetry.space_group_name_H-M   'P 1'
#
loop_
_entity.id
_entity.type
_entity.pdbx_description
1 polymer ?
#
loop_
_entity_poly.entity_id
_entity_poly.type
_entity_poly.pdbx_seq_one_letter_code
_entity_poly.pdbx_strand_id
1 'polypeptide(L)' 'MNQFSTDLDKNKANYVPLSPLSFITRTKDIYPNYESVVYGNRSYTWLQTYSRCTKFASALTKQGIGF' A
#
# COMPACT_ATOMS: atom_id res chain seq x y z
N MET A 1 21.68 4.00 -25.77
CA MET A 1 21.22 3.11 -24.67
C MET A 1 22.08 3.42 -23.46
N ASN A 2 21.49 3.63 -22.28
CA ASN A 2 22.23 3.95 -21.06
C ASN A 2 22.87 2.66 -20.48
N GLN A 3 24.17 2.69 -20.16
CA GLN A 3 24.92 1.57 -19.58
C GLN A 3 24.35 1.11 -18.22
N PHE A 4 23.65 1.99 -17.51
CA PHE A 4 23.00 1.66 -16.23
C PHE A 4 21.67 0.91 -16.38
N SER A 5 21.22 0.62 -17.61
CA SER A 5 19.90 0.03 -17.87
C SER A 5 19.95 -1.38 -18.45
N THR A 6 21.13 -2.00 -18.51
CA THR A 6 21.32 -3.37 -18.99
C THR A 6 20.79 -4.38 -17.96
N ASP A 7 20.11 -5.45 -18.41
CA ASP A 7 19.61 -6.55 -17.58
C ASP A 7 18.63 -6.16 -16.44
N LEU A 8 17.97 -5.01 -16.56
CA LEU A 8 16.97 -4.52 -15.59
C LEU A 8 15.53 -4.92 -15.93
N ASP A 9 15.34 -5.92 -16.79
CA ASP A 9 14.02 -6.46 -17.07
C ASP A 9 13.34 -6.97 -15.80
N LYS A 10 12.00 -6.94 -15.81
CA LYS A 10 11.20 -7.42 -14.69
C LYS A 10 11.51 -8.88 -14.41
N ASN A 11 11.93 -9.16 -13.19
CA ASN A 11 12.24 -10.48 -12.69
C ASN A 11 11.65 -10.65 -11.28
N LYS A 12 11.77 -11.86 -10.73
CA LYS A 12 11.20 -12.17 -9.40
C LYS A 12 11.78 -11.33 -8.25
N ALA A 13 12.99 -10.77 -8.42
CA ALA A 13 13.65 -9.97 -7.39
C ALA A 13 13.22 -8.49 -7.43
N ASN A 14 12.96 -7.92 -8.62
CA ASN A 14 12.64 -6.50 -8.78
C ASN A 14 11.15 -6.21 -9.10
N TYR A 15 10.35 -7.23 -9.41
CA TYR A 15 8.95 -7.06 -9.82
C TYR A 15 8.02 -8.07 -9.16
N VAL A 16 6.96 -7.55 -8.55
CA VAL A 16 5.81 -8.32 -8.07
C VAL A 16 4.55 -7.52 -8.43
N PRO A 17 3.54 -8.11 -9.09
CA PRO A 17 2.29 -7.40 -9.34
C PRO A 17 1.59 -7.10 -8.01
N LEU A 18 1.26 -5.83 -7.79
CA LEU A 18 0.59 -5.39 -6.56
C LEU A 18 -0.92 -5.24 -6.80
N SER A 19 -1.72 -5.94 -5.99
CA SER A 19 -3.13 -5.60 -5.82
C SER A 19 -3.25 -4.42 -4.86
N PRO A 20 -4.41 -3.74 -4.77
CA PRO A 20 -4.60 -2.68 -3.79
C PRO A 20 -4.28 -3.14 -2.35
N LEU A 21 -4.59 -4.40 -2.01
CA LEU A 21 -4.32 -4.97 -0.68
C LEU A 21 -2.82 -5.24 -0.45
N SER A 22 -2.11 -5.81 -1.43
CA SER A 22 -0.67 -6.06 -1.28
C SER A 22 0.13 -4.76 -1.35
N PHE A 23 -0.34 -3.77 -2.12
CA PHE A 23 0.23 -2.43 -2.18
C PHE A 23 0.15 -1.74 -0.81
N ILE A 24 -1.04 -1.57 -0.23
CA ILE A 24 -1.19 -0.85 1.05
C ILE A 24 -0.43 -1.56 2.19
N THR A 25 -0.39 -2.90 2.16
CA THR A 25 0.37 -3.68 3.14
C THR A 25 1.87 -3.43 3.01
N ARG A 26 2.43 -3.45 1.79
CA ARG A 26 3.85 -3.17 1.58
C ARG A 26 4.21 -1.72 1.92
N THR A 27 3.37 -0.77 1.52
CA THR A 27 3.67 0.66 1.67
C THR A 27 3.63 1.11 3.13
N LYS A 28 2.75 0.53 3.98
CA LYS A 28 2.75 0.82 5.42
C LYS A 28 4.08 0.43 6.09
N ASP A 29 4.73 -0.62 5.59
CA ASP A 29 5.93 -1.17 6.21
C ASP A 29 7.18 -0.43 5.74
N ILE A 30 7.24 -0.06 4.46
CA ILE A 30 8.40 0.64 3.88
C ILE A 30 8.35 2.15 4.16
N TYR A 31 7.16 2.75 4.10
CA TYR A 31 6.98 4.20 4.21
C TYR A 31 5.90 4.60 5.24
N PRO A 32 5.98 4.12 6.50
CA PRO A 32 4.91 4.28 7.49
C PRO A 32 4.50 5.72 7.75
N ASN A 33 5.47 6.64 7.68
CA ASN A 33 5.30 8.06 8.02
C ASN A 33 5.14 8.97 6.80
N TYR A 34 5.22 8.44 5.57
CA TYR A 34 4.96 9.24 4.38
C TYR A 34 3.47 9.50 4.23
N GLU A 35 3.12 10.68 3.73
CA GLU A 35 1.74 11.02 3.39
C GLU A 35 1.19 10.09 2.31
N SER A 36 0.01 9.52 2.58
CA SER A 36 -0.72 8.65 1.65
C SER A 36 -1.93 9.35 1.03
N VAL A 37 -2.54 10.28 1.77
CA VAL A 37 -3.74 11.03 1.36
C VAL A 37 -3.59 12.44 1.90
N VAL A 38 -3.82 13.44 1.05
CA VAL A 38 -3.92 14.85 1.43
C VAL A 38 -5.24 15.40 0.91
N TYR A 39 -6.06 15.92 1.80
CA TYR A 39 -7.36 16.51 1.50
C TYR A 39 -7.57 17.77 2.34
N GLY A 40 -7.32 18.94 1.73
CA GLY A 40 -7.28 20.21 2.45
C GLY A 40 -6.29 20.15 3.62
N ASN A 41 -6.73 20.53 4.81
CA ASN A 41 -5.89 20.52 6.02
C ASN A 41 -5.77 19.12 6.67
N ARG A 42 -6.34 18.08 6.06
CA ARG A 42 -6.29 16.71 6.57
C ARG A 42 -5.31 15.90 5.73
N SER A 43 -4.25 15.39 6.37
CA SER A 43 -3.39 14.37 5.79
C SER A 43 -3.40 13.10 6.62
N TYR A 44 -3.09 11.98 5.97
CA TYR A 44 -2.86 10.69 6.61
C TYR A 44 -1.54 10.11 6.15
N THR A 45 -0.83 9.45 7.05
CA THR A 45 0.32 8.63 6.69
C THR A 45 -0.12 7.26 6.17
N TRP A 46 0.76 6.54 5.48
CA TRP A 46 0.48 5.16 5.04
C TRP A 46 0.13 4.23 6.19
N LEU A 47 0.78 4.36 7.35
CA LEU A 47 0.43 3.58 8.54
C LEU A 47 -1.00 3.89 9.01
N GLN A 48 -1.37 5.18 9.06
CA GLN A 48 -2.72 5.59 9.46
C GLN A 48 -3.78 5.10 8.50
N THR A 49 -3.54 5.20 7.19
CA THR A 49 -4.46 4.72 6.16
C THR A 49 -4.67 3.22 6.28
N TYR A 50 -3.61 2.43 6.44
CA TYR A 50 -3.73 0.99 6.68
C TYR A 50 -4.56 0.67 7.93
N SER A 51 -4.25 1.30 9.07
CA SER A 51 -4.98 1.08 10.33
C SER A 51 -6.46 1.47 10.23
N ARG A 52 -6.79 2.50 9.45
CA ARG A 52 -8.18 2.92 9.22
C ARG A 52 -8.93 1.90 8.35
N CYS A 53 -8.32 1.45 7.26
CA CYS A 53 -8.88 0.43 6.38
C CYS A 53 -9.13 -0.89 7.13
N THR A 54 -8.19 -1.36 7.96
CA THR A 54 -8.36 -2.62 8.72
C THR A 54 -9.42 -2.51 9.81
N LYS A 55 -9.52 -1.38 10.51
CA LYS A 55 -10.62 -1.11 11.46
C LYS A 55 -11.98 -1.16 10.77
N PHE A 56 -12.09 -0.54 9.59
CA PHE A 56 -13.34 -0.57 8.82
C PHE A 56 -13.66 -1.98 8.31
N ALA A 57 -12.68 -2.69 7.77
CA ALA A 57 -12.84 -4.08 7.34
C ALA A 57 -13.32 -4.97 8.50
N SER A 58 -12.75 -4.82 9.70
CA SER A 58 -13.21 -5.55 10.90
C SER A 58 -14.67 -5.25 11.25
N ALA A 59 -15.11 -4.00 11.11
CA ALA A 59 -16.51 -3.63 11.32
C ALA A 59 -17.44 -4.27 10.28
N LEU A 60 -17.04 -4.30 9.00
CA LEU A 60 -17.78 -4.96 7.92
C LEU A 60 -17.90 -6.47 8.17
N THR A 61 -16.80 -7.13 8.56
CA THR A 61 -16.80 -8.55 8.90
C THR A 61 -17.78 -8.86 10.04
N LYS A 62 -17.84 -8.02 11.07
CA LYS A 62 -18.82 -8.16 12.17
C LYS A 62 -20.27 -8.01 11.72
N GLN A 63 -20.52 -7.36 10.59
CA GLN A 63 -21.85 -7.23 9.97
C GLN A 63 -22.11 -8.33 8.92
N GLY A 64 -21.25 -9.35 8.82
CA GLY A 64 -21.40 -10.44 7.84
C GLY A 64 -21.03 -10.05 6.41
N ILE A 65 -20.34 -8.92 6.21
CA ILE A 65 -19.87 -8.47 4.90
C ILE A 65 -18.40 -8.84 4.78
N GLY A 66 -18.10 -9.82 3.92
CA GLY A 66 -16.76 -10.38 3.73
C GLY A 66 -16.86 -11.83 3.25
N PHE A 67 -15.70 -12.48 3.10
CA PHE A 67 -15.60 -13.91 2.83
C PHE A 67 -15.42 -14.69 4.13
#